data_AF-A0A016SNU3-F1
#
_entry.id   AF-A0A016SNU3-F1
#
_cell.length_a   1.000
_cell.length_b   1.000
_cell.length_c   1.000
_cell.angle_alpha   90.00
_cell.angle_beta   90.00
_cell.angle_gamma   90.00
#
_symmetry.space_group_name_H-M   'P 1'
#
loop_
_entity.id
_entity.type
_entity.pdbx_description
1 polymer ?
#
loop_
_entity_poly.entity_id
_entity_poly.type
_entity_poly.pdbx_seq_one_letter_code
_entity_poly.pdbx_strand_id
1 'polypeptide(L)'
;MEFGTLLYLLDVMLNTLIILLDIFIIFVILNAPELRHNPVIMLTVFAMSLDILVYVNVIAHDVPSYFLNKDVTTPLFSSCCGYTYLTKGHYWYFDFAKPYTYLYSRINIILQVVCLSVVIPADVLIIYKLYKLQRSEVWVKMSTTSANEKQESVVKKALRMNREAHLALNFFIMTLCFLLQTLCFNVVGGNGVWKDLVMKIASKVNLSKWAIYLLRNNTVRQKLLEITGLRSGSAIAPHSLATRTGR
;
A
#
# COMPACT_ATOMS: atom_id res chain seq x y z
N MET A 1 -22.25 25.41 7.14
CA MET A 1 -20.99 24.94 6.51
C MET A 1 -21.35 24.42 5.13
N GLU A 2 -20.77 24.96 4.06
CA GLU A 2 -21.08 24.49 2.70
C GLU A 2 -20.66 23.03 2.53
N PHE A 3 -21.41 22.25 1.76
CA PHE A 3 -21.15 20.83 1.52
C PHE A 3 -19.71 20.57 1.03
N GLY A 4 -19.15 21.47 0.20
CA GLY A 4 -17.77 21.39 -0.25
C GLY A 4 -16.74 21.50 0.88
N THR A 5 -17.00 22.33 1.88
CA THR A 5 -16.13 22.45 3.07
C THR A 5 -16.13 21.16 3.89
N LEU A 6 -17.29 20.52 4.06
CA LEU A 6 -17.40 19.25 4.78
C LEU A 6 -16.60 18.15 4.07
N LEU A 7 -16.73 18.06 2.75
CA LEU A 7 -15.99 17.08 1.95
C LEU A 7 -14.47 17.32 2.01
N TYR A 8 -14.03 18.58 2.00
CA TYR A 8 -12.62 18.92 2.14
C TYR A 8 -12.09 18.52 3.53
N LEU A 9 -12.78 18.91 4.60
CA LEU A 9 -12.37 18.56 5.97
C LEU A 9 -12.33 17.04 6.18
N LEU A 10 -13.32 16.31 5.68
CA LEU A 10 -13.34 14.85 5.76
C LEU A 10 -12.18 14.22 4.98
N ASP A 11 -11.82 14.79 3.83
CA ASP A 11 -10.69 14.34 3.02
C ASP A 11 -9.37 14.53 3.75
N VAL A 12 -9.14 15.74 4.28
CA VAL A 12 -7.96 16.08 5.09
C VAL A 12 -7.88 15.16 6.30
N MET A 13 -8.95 15.03 7.09
CA MET A 13 -8.98 14.16 8.28
C MET A 13 -8.66 12.70 7.95
N LEU A 14 -9.24 12.15 6.87
CA LEU A 14 -8.99 10.77 6.49
C LEU A 14 -7.55 10.56 6.01
N ASN A 15 -6.99 11.49 5.24
CA ASN A 15 -5.59 11.45 4.84
C ASN A 15 -4.66 11.57 6.05
N THR A 16 -4.96 12.46 7.01
CA THR A 16 -4.22 12.56 8.27
C THR A 16 -4.25 11.24 9.04
N LEU A 17 -5.41 10.59 9.15
CA LEU A 17 -5.55 9.31 9.84
C LEU A 17 -4.68 8.22 9.21
N ILE A 18 -4.67 8.13 7.88
CA ILE A 18 -3.84 7.15 7.15
C ILE A 18 -2.35 7.43 7.39
N ILE A 19 -1.93 8.69 7.32
CA ILE A 19 -0.54 9.08 7.58
C ILE A 19 -0.12 8.81 9.03
N LEU A 20 -1.00 9.06 10.00
CA LEU A 20 -0.75 8.72 11.40
C LEU A 20 -0.60 7.21 11.59
N LEU A 21 -1.38 6.40 10.87
CA LEU A 21 -1.23 4.95 10.85
C LEU A 21 0.13 4.53 10.28
N ASP A 22 0.58 5.14 9.19
CA ASP A 22 1.90 4.88 8.60
C ASP A 22 3.03 5.24 9.58
N ILE A 23 2.98 6.43 10.20
CA ILE A 23 3.94 6.86 11.23
C ILE A 23 3.98 5.85 12.38
N PHE A 24 2.82 5.40 12.85
CA PHE A 24 2.72 4.42 13.93
C PHE A 24 3.34 3.06 13.52
N ILE A 25 3.07 2.58 12.31
CA ILE A 25 3.64 1.33 11.80
C ILE A 25 5.16 1.45 11.63
N ILE A 26 5.66 2.56 11.10
CA ILE A 26 7.10 2.85 11.01
C ILE A 26 7.72 2.80 12.41
N PHE A 27 7.11 3.46 13.40
CA PHE A 27 7.57 3.44 14.78
C PHE A 27 7.66 2.02 15.33
N VAL A 28 6.64 1.18 15.12
CA VAL A 28 6.63 -0.24 15.53
C VAL A 28 7.79 -1.01 14.90
N ILE A 29 8.05 -0.80 13.61
CA ILE A 29 9.13 -1.48 12.88
C ILE A 29 10.50 -1.03 13.38
N LEU A 30 10.70 0.27 13.57
CA LEU A 30 11.99 0.82 14.02
C LEU A 30 12.35 0.38 15.45
N ASN A 31 11.35 0.11 16.29
CA ASN A 31 11.55 -0.45 17.63
C ASN A 31 11.78 -1.97 17.66
N ALA A 32 11.56 -2.68 16.55
CA ALA A 32 11.74 -4.12 16.46
C ALA A 32 13.05 -4.47 15.71
N PRO A 33 14.17 -4.75 16.41
CA PRO A 33 15.46 -4.99 15.75
C PRO A 33 15.41 -6.13 14.74
N GLU A 34 14.64 -7.18 15.03
CA GLU A 34 14.38 -8.33 14.13
C GLU A 34 13.85 -7.92 12.75
N LEU A 35 12.98 -6.89 12.72
CA LEU A 35 12.32 -6.44 11.49
C LEU A 35 13.23 -5.53 10.65
N ARG A 36 14.11 -4.75 11.30
CA ARG A 36 15.02 -3.81 10.62
C ARG A 36 16.06 -4.50 9.73
N HIS A 37 16.41 -5.74 10.04
CA HIS A 37 17.35 -6.52 9.22
C HIS A 37 16.72 -7.05 7.92
N ASN A 38 15.39 -6.95 7.77
CA ASN A 38 14.72 -7.38 6.55
C ASN A 38 14.69 -6.23 5.52
N PRO A 39 15.44 -6.32 4.41
CA PRO A 39 15.54 -5.23 3.44
C PRO A 39 14.19 -4.91 2.76
N VAL A 40 13.30 -5.88 2.63
CA VAL A 40 11.96 -5.66 2.06
C VAL A 40 11.12 -4.78 2.98
N ILE A 41 11.20 -5.01 4.31
CA ILE A 41 10.48 -4.19 5.29
C ILE A 41 11.06 -2.78 5.31
N MET A 42 12.38 -2.62 5.27
CA MET A 42 13.01 -1.30 5.22
C MET A 42 12.68 -0.53 3.94
N LEU A 43 12.56 -1.21 2.80
CA LEU A 43 12.06 -0.60 1.57
C LEU A 43 10.61 -0.11 1.72
N THR A 44 9.75 -0.88 2.39
CA THR A 44 8.38 -0.44 2.69
C THR A 44 8.35 0.77 3.63
N VAL A 45 9.18 0.79 4.67
CA VAL A 45 9.34 1.94 5.58
C VAL A 45 9.79 3.18 4.82
N PHE A 46 10.74 3.03 3.90
CA PHE A 46 11.18 4.12 3.03
C PHE A 46 10.05 4.64 2.15
N ALA A 47 9.27 3.75 1.52
CA ALA A 47 8.11 4.14 0.71
C ALA A 47 7.05 4.90 1.52
N MET A 48 6.69 4.41 2.71
CA MET A 48 5.79 5.13 3.63
C MET A 48 6.34 6.50 4.05
N SER A 49 7.66 6.60 4.24
CA SER A 49 8.31 7.88 4.57
C SER A 49 8.18 8.90 3.43
N LEU A 50 8.30 8.45 2.18
CA LEU A 50 8.03 9.30 1.01
C LEU A 50 6.56 9.75 0.96
N ASP A 51 5.62 8.86 1.28
CA ASP A 51 4.19 9.21 1.34
C ASP A 51 3.92 10.28 2.41
N ILE A 52 4.56 10.19 3.58
CA ILE A 52 4.51 11.23 4.63
C ILE A 52 5.05 12.57 4.12
N LEU A 53 6.20 12.57 3.45
CA LEU A 53 6.80 13.80 2.90
C LEU A 53 5.90 14.45 1.85
N VAL A 54 5.32 13.66 0.95
CA VAL A 54 4.36 14.13 -0.05
C VAL A 54 3.14 14.72 0.65
N TYR A 55 2.61 14.07 1.68
CA TYR A 55 1.47 14.57 2.44
C TYR A 55 1.76 15.89 3.15
N VAL A 56 2.91 16.02 3.82
CA VAL A 56 3.32 17.27 4.48
C VAL A 56 3.41 18.41 3.46
N ASN A 57 4.00 18.14 2.29
CA ASN A 57 4.08 19.12 1.21
C ASN A 57 2.68 19.54 0.72
N VAL A 58 1.74 18.59 0.57
CA VAL A 58 0.36 18.88 0.19
C VAL A 58 -0.36 19.72 1.24
N ILE A 59 -0.30 19.37 2.53
CA ILE A 59 -0.96 20.15 3.59
C ILE A 59 -0.36 21.55 3.72
N ALA A 60 0.97 21.68 3.66
CA ALA A 60 1.65 22.97 3.71
C ALA A 60 1.19 23.91 2.59
N HIS A 61 0.75 23.35 1.45
CA HIS A 61 0.25 24.08 0.31
C HIS A 61 -1.27 24.33 0.37
N ASP A 62 -2.04 23.28 0.60
CA ASP A 62 -3.49 23.26 0.41
C ASP A 62 -4.24 23.96 1.53
N VAL A 63 -3.78 23.78 2.78
CA VAL A 63 -4.47 24.34 3.94
C VAL A 63 -4.42 25.88 3.92
N PRO A 64 -3.25 26.53 3.73
CA PRO A 64 -3.21 27.99 3.60
C PRO A 64 -4.01 28.49 2.41
N SER A 65 -3.95 27.79 1.26
CA SER A 65 -4.67 28.18 0.05
C SER A 65 -6.18 28.12 0.22
N TYR A 66 -6.67 27.15 1.00
CA TYR A 66 -8.07 27.04 1.37
C TYR A 66 -8.51 28.23 2.24
N PHE A 67 -7.79 28.54 3.31
CA PHE A 67 -8.18 29.61 4.25
C PHE A 67 -8.06 31.01 3.65
N LEU A 68 -7.05 31.25 2.81
CA LEU A 68 -6.83 32.56 2.19
C LEU A 68 -7.68 32.78 0.92
N ASN A 69 -8.40 31.75 0.47
CA ASN A 69 -9.14 31.73 -0.80
C ASN A 69 -8.31 32.26 -1.98
N LYS A 70 -7.00 32.04 -1.90
CA LYS A 70 -5.99 32.51 -2.83
C LYS A 70 -4.89 31.47 -2.83
N ASP A 71 -4.35 31.22 -4.01
CA ASP A 71 -3.20 30.35 -4.14
C ASP A 71 -1.96 31.01 -3.51
N VAL A 72 -1.45 30.41 -2.43
CA VAL A 72 -0.38 30.98 -1.59
C VAL A 72 0.99 30.51 -2.05
N THR A 73 1.08 29.53 -2.94
CA THR A 73 2.32 28.77 -3.15
C THR A 73 2.57 28.36 -4.61
N THR A 74 1.55 28.07 -5.43
CA THR A 74 1.79 27.65 -6.84
C THR A 74 2.09 28.77 -7.84
N PRO A 75 1.52 30.00 -7.77
CA PRO A 75 1.96 31.08 -8.65
C PRO A 75 3.34 31.61 -8.25
N LEU A 76 3.89 31.22 -7.09
CA LEU A 76 5.15 31.73 -6.59
C LEU A 76 6.39 31.00 -7.11
N PHE A 77 6.28 29.79 -7.67
CA PHE A 77 7.47 29.04 -8.10
C PHE A 77 7.69 28.97 -9.62
N SER A 78 6.65 28.97 -10.46
CA SER A 78 6.87 29.06 -11.92
C SER A 78 5.57 29.24 -12.72
N SER A 79 5.60 30.06 -13.77
CA SER A 79 4.62 30.05 -14.87
C SER A 79 4.50 28.70 -15.58
N CYS A 80 5.44 27.79 -15.33
CA CYS A 80 5.48 26.43 -15.87
C CYS A 80 4.75 25.39 -15.00
N CYS A 81 4.11 25.77 -13.89
CA CYS A 81 3.32 24.83 -13.11
C CYS A 81 2.00 24.51 -13.84
N GLY A 82 1.87 23.28 -14.33
CA GLY A 82 0.71 22.82 -15.10
C GLY A 82 -0.57 22.58 -14.31
N TYR A 83 -0.64 23.03 -13.07
CA TYR A 83 -1.83 22.92 -12.21
C TYR A 83 -2.44 24.30 -11.97
N THR A 84 -3.77 24.34 -11.85
CA THR A 84 -4.51 25.55 -11.45
C THR A 84 -5.44 25.20 -10.30
N TYR A 85 -5.53 26.11 -9.33
CA TYR A 85 -6.46 25.99 -8.20
C TYR A 85 -7.82 26.57 -8.56
N LEU A 86 -8.89 25.79 -8.44
CA LEU A 86 -10.26 26.29 -8.59
C LEU A 86 -10.83 26.66 -7.23
N THR A 87 -10.95 27.96 -6.99
CA THR A 87 -11.51 28.51 -5.74
C THR A 87 -12.94 28.03 -5.47
N LYS A 88 -13.78 27.91 -6.51
CA LYS A 88 -15.18 27.48 -6.36
C LYS A 88 -15.36 26.03 -5.86
N GLY A 89 -14.33 25.19 -5.94
CA GLY A 89 -14.39 23.79 -5.48
C GLY A 89 -13.25 23.38 -4.57
N HIS A 90 -12.29 24.27 -4.31
CA HIS A 90 -11.09 24.02 -3.53
C HIS A 90 -10.33 22.77 -3.96
N TYR A 91 -10.11 22.61 -5.27
CA TYR A 91 -9.34 21.49 -5.82
C TYR A 91 -8.33 21.95 -6.87
N TRP A 92 -7.26 21.17 -6.98
CA TRP A 92 -6.26 21.28 -8.03
C TRP A 92 -6.71 20.54 -9.28
N TYR A 93 -6.60 21.17 -10.43
CA TYR A 93 -6.81 20.50 -11.71
C TYR A 93 -5.64 20.73 -12.65
N PHE A 94 -5.47 19.78 -13.58
CA PHE A 94 -4.48 19.87 -14.65
C PHE A 94 -4.91 20.91 -15.67
N ASP A 95 -4.13 21.98 -15.81
CA ASP A 95 -4.40 23.08 -16.74
C ASP A 95 -3.55 22.95 -18.00
N PHE A 96 -4.14 22.35 -19.03
CA PHE A 96 -3.50 22.14 -20.33
C PHE A 96 -3.30 23.44 -21.14
N ALA A 97 -3.87 24.57 -20.71
CA ALA A 97 -3.59 25.85 -21.34
C ALA A 97 -2.20 26.39 -20.96
N LYS A 98 -1.60 25.90 -19.87
CA LYS A 98 -0.27 26.32 -19.43
C LYS A 98 0.86 25.64 -20.22
N PRO A 99 1.98 26.35 -20.44
CA PRO A 99 3.14 25.77 -21.10
C PRO A 99 3.72 24.62 -20.25
N TYR A 100 4.28 23.60 -20.91
CA TYR A 100 4.89 22.41 -20.30
C TYR A 100 3.96 21.43 -19.56
N THR A 101 2.69 21.75 -19.34
CA THR A 101 1.69 20.80 -18.81
C THR A 101 1.67 19.50 -19.63
N TYR A 102 1.74 19.65 -20.95
CA TYR A 102 1.80 18.54 -21.88
C TYR A 102 3.04 17.65 -21.71
N LEU A 103 4.20 18.27 -21.43
CA LEU A 103 5.46 17.55 -21.22
C LEU A 103 5.37 16.70 -19.96
N TYR A 104 4.88 17.29 -18.85
CA TYR A 104 4.67 16.54 -17.61
C TYR A 104 3.70 15.37 -17.82
N SER A 105 2.56 15.61 -18.48
CA SER A 105 1.57 14.56 -18.76
C SER A 105 2.18 13.42 -19.58
N ARG A 106 2.95 13.72 -20.63
CA ARG A 106 3.68 12.72 -21.42
C ARG A 106 4.68 11.93 -20.58
N ILE A 107 5.49 12.61 -19.77
CA ILE A 107 6.48 11.95 -18.90
C ILE A 107 5.78 11.02 -17.91
N ASN A 108 4.69 11.48 -17.29
CA ASN A 108 3.90 10.68 -16.36
C ASN A 108 3.32 9.42 -17.05
N ILE A 109 2.78 9.55 -18.26
CA ILE A 109 2.27 8.41 -19.04
C ILE A 109 3.41 7.44 -19.37
N ILE A 110 4.57 7.93 -19.84
CA ILE A 110 5.74 7.08 -20.14
C ILE A 110 6.18 6.32 -18.89
N LEU A 111 6.31 7.01 -17.75
CA LEU A 111 6.71 6.39 -16.49
C LEU A 111 5.72 5.31 -16.04
N GLN A 112 4.41 5.58 -16.18
CA GLN A 112 3.37 4.60 -15.86
C GLN A 112 3.43 3.38 -16.78
N VAL A 113 3.60 3.56 -18.09
CA VAL A 113 3.73 2.45 -19.05
C VAL A 113 4.96 1.60 -18.73
N VAL A 114 6.09 2.23 -18.39
CA VAL A 114 7.32 1.52 -17.96
C VAL A 114 7.10 0.76 -16.65
N CYS A 115 6.41 1.35 -15.67
CA CYS A 115 6.06 0.64 -14.45
C CYS A 115 5.15 -0.56 -14.74
N LEU A 116 4.11 -0.40 -15.57
CA LEU A 116 3.21 -1.49 -15.92
C LEU A 116 3.91 -2.62 -16.67
N SER A 117 4.83 -2.30 -17.58
CA SER A 117 5.57 -3.30 -18.34
C SER A 117 6.51 -4.14 -17.48
N VAL A 118 6.92 -3.64 -16.31
CA VAL A 118 7.72 -4.39 -15.32
C VAL A 118 6.83 -5.16 -14.35
N VAL A 119 5.78 -4.51 -13.82
CA VAL A 119 4.93 -5.07 -12.77
C VAL A 119 4.09 -6.24 -13.29
N ILE A 120 3.50 -6.13 -14.49
CA ILE A 120 2.63 -7.18 -15.03
C ILE A 120 3.41 -8.50 -15.23
N PRO A 121 4.58 -8.53 -15.90
CA PRO A 121 5.37 -9.75 -16.01
C PRO A 121 5.82 -10.30 -14.66
N ALA A 122 6.19 -9.45 -13.70
CA ALA A 122 6.57 -9.87 -12.36
C ALA A 122 5.43 -10.61 -11.66
N ASP A 123 4.21 -10.07 -11.71
CA ASP A 123 3.02 -10.72 -11.14
C ASP A 123 2.70 -12.04 -11.84
N VAL A 124 2.81 -12.09 -13.17
CA VAL A 124 2.63 -13.33 -13.94
C VAL A 124 3.64 -14.39 -13.52
N LEU A 125 4.91 -14.03 -13.32
CA LEU A 125 5.95 -14.93 -12.85
C LEU A 125 5.69 -15.42 -11.42
N ILE A 126 5.22 -14.56 -10.53
CA ILE A 126 4.84 -14.91 -9.16
C ILE A 126 3.69 -15.92 -9.18
N ILE A 127 2.62 -15.65 -9.94
CA ILE A 127 1.46 -16.55 -10.08
C ILE A 127 1.88 -17.88 -10.69
N TYR A 128 2.71 -17.86 -11.73
CA TYR A 128 3.24 -19.07 -12.36
C TYR A 128 4.04 -19.93 -11.37
N LYS A 129 4.90 -19.30 -10.57
CA LYS A 129 5.66 -19.99 -9.52
C LYS A 129 4.75 -20.62 -8.48
N LEU A 130 3.70 -19.91 -8.03
CA LEU A 130 2.72 -20.46 -7.10
C LEU A 130 1.99 -21.66 -7.67
N TYR A 131 1.54 -21.56 -8.92
CA TYR A 131 0.87 -22.67 -9.61
C TYR A 131 1.77 -23.89 -9.73
N LYS A 132 3.05 -23.68 -10.07
CA LYS A 132 4.05 -24.76 -10.13
C LYS A 132 4.27 -25.42 -8.77
N LEU A 133 4.33 -24.64 -7.69
CA LEU A 133 4.46 -25.16 -6.32
C LEU A 133 3.24 -25.99 -5.91
N GLN A 134 2.03 -25.48 -6.15
CA GLN A 134 0.79 -26.20 -5.87
C GLN A 134 0.72 -27.53 -6.62
N ARG A 135 1.07 -27.55 -7.91
CA ARG A 135 1.07 -28.77 -8.72
C ARG A 135 2.07 -29.80 -8.22
N SER A 136 3.26 -29.36 -7.78
CA SER A 136 4.27 -30.25 -7.21
C SER A 136 3.81 -30.91 -5.91
N GLU A 137 3.01 -30.21 -5.09
CA GLU A 137 2.51 -30.75 -3.83
C GLU A 137 1.44 -31.83 -4.04
N VAL A 138 0.51 -31.60 -4.99
CA VAL A 138 -0.51 -32.60 -5.36
C VAL A 138 0.14 -33.90 -5.80
N TRP A 139 1.22 -33.81 -6.59
CA TRP A 139 1.94 -34.99 -7.07
C TRP A 139 2.64 -35.75 -5.94
N VAL A 140 3.30 -35.05 -5.00
CA VAL A 140 3.96 -35.68 -3.84
C VAL A 140 2.95 -36.35 -2.90
N LYS A 141 1.73 -35.83 -2.77
CA LYS A 141 0.66 -36.45 -1.96
C LYS A 141 0.22 -37.80 -2.51
N MET A 142 0.27 -38.02 -3.83
CA MET A 142 -0.12 -39.29 -4.46
C MET A 142 0.91 -40.41 -4.30
N SER A 143 2.20 -40.10 -4.12
CA SER A 143 3.27 -41.10 -4.29
C SER A 143 3.81 -41.75 -3.01
N THR A 144 3.29 -41.48 -1.80
CA THR A 144 3.99 -41.94 -0.57
C THR A 144 3.07 -42.35 0.59
N THR A 145 3.18 -43.62 1.01
CA THR A 145 2.28 -44.35 1.95
C THR A 145 2.91 -44.61 3.33
N SER A 146 3.91 -43.83 3.78
CA SER A 146 4.52 -43.98 5.12
C SER A 146 4.08 -42.85 6.07
N ALA A 147 3.57 -43.20 7.26
CA ALA A 147 2.59 -42.38 8.00
C ALA A 147 3.15 -41.38 9.03
N ASN A 148 4.29 -41.64 9.71
CA ASN A 148 4.65 -40.86 10.91
C ASN A 148 5.71 -39.76 10.73
N GLU A 149 6.84 -39.99 10.05
CA GLU A 149 7.83 -38.91 9.76
C GLU A 149 7.28 -37.87 8.76
N LYS A 150 6.24 -38.25 8.01
CA LYS A 150 5.69 -37.43 6.95
C LYS A 150 4.89 -36.23 7.46
N GLN A 151 4.25 -36.36 8.63
CA GLN A 151 3.29 -35.36 9.12
C GLN A 151 3.95 -34.00 9.42
N GLU A 152 5.13 -33.98 10.05
CA GLU A 152 5.85 -32.73 10.33
C GLU A 152 6.31 -32.04 9.03
N SER A 153 6.79 -32.83 8.05
CA SER A 153 7.23 -32.30 6.75
C SER A 153 6.07 -31.69 5.94
N VAL A 154 4.88 -32.27 6.04
CA VAL A 154 3.66 -31.79 5.36
C VAL A 154 3.19 -30.47 5.99
N VAL A 155 3.18 -30.38 7.32
CA VAL A 155 2.79 -29.14 8.03
C VAL A 155 3.73 -27.98 7.69
N LYS A 156 5.05 -28.21 7.72
CA LYS A 156 6.04 -27.17 7.35
C LYS A 156 5.88 -26.70 5.90
N LYS A 157 5.62 -27.63 4.96
CA LYS A 157 5.38 -27.30 3.54
C LYS A 157 4.08 -26.52 3.34
N ALA A 158 2.99 -26.93 3.97
CA ALA A 158 1.72 -26.22 3.88
C ALA A 158 1.82 -24.78 4.41
N LEU A 159 2.54 -24.58 5.52
CA LEU A 159 2.78 -23.26 6.10
C LEU A 159 3.62 -22.37 5.16
N ARG A 160 4.63 -22.94 4.50
CA ARG A 160 5.41 -22.25 3.48
C ARG A 160 4.55 -21.85 2.28
N MET A 161 3.73 -22.75 1.76
CA MET A 161 2.85 -22.47 0.62
C MET A 161 1.85 -21.38 0.96
N ASN A 162 1.23 -21.42 2.14
CA ASN A 162 0.29 -20.39 2.56
C ASN A 162 0.98 -19.01 2.66
N ARG A 163 2.22 -18.97 3.18
CA ARG A 163 3.04 -17.75 3.21
C ARG A 163 3.34 -17.20 1.81
N GLU A 164 3.72 -18.06 0.86
CA GLU A 164 4.00 -17.64 -0.51
C GLU A 164 2.73 -17.17 -1.23
N ALA A 165 1.59 -17.85 -1.03
CA ALA A 165 0.29 -17.45 -1.58
C ALA A 165 -0.17 -16.09 -1.05
N HIS A 166 0.00 -15.85 0.26
CA HIS A 166 -0.30 -14.55 0.85
C HIS A 166 0.59 -13.43 0.31
N LEU A 167 1.88 -13.69 0.10
CA LEU A 167 2.80 -12.71 -0.48
C LEU A 167 2.38 -12.34 -1.91
N ALA A 168 2.01 -13.32 -2.73
CA ALA A 168 1.53 -13.04 -4.09
C ALA A 168 0.22 -12.27 -4.11
N LEU A 169 -0.73 -12.61 -3.23
CA LEU A 169 -1.99 -11.86 -3.14
C LEU A 169 -1.72 -10.40 -2.76
N ASN A 170 -0.75 -10.16 -1.88
CA ASN A 170 -0.32 -8.81 -1.54
C ASN A 170 0.23 -8.06 -2.75
N PHE A 171 1.15 -8.66 -3.52
CA PHE A 171 1.67 -8.05 -4.75
C PHE A 171 0.55 -7.75 -5.75
N PHE A 172 -0.35 -8.70 -5.97
CA PHE A 172 -1.49 -8.52 -6.87
C PHE A 172 -2.40 -7.35 -6.45
N ILE A 173 -2.73 -7.24 -5.16
CA ILE A 173 -3.53 -6.13 -4.64
C ILE A 173 -2.81 -4.79 -4.89
N MET A 174 -1.50 -4.72 -4.66
CA MET A 174 -0.70 -3.52 -4.91
C MET A 174 -0.73 -3.11 -6.38
N THR A 175 -0.56 -4.08 -7.29
CA THR A 175 -0.67 -3.87 -8.74
C THR A 175 -2.05 -3.39 -9.14
N LEU A 176 -3.11 -3.98 -8.59
CA LEU A 176 -4.49 -3.57 -8.85
C LEU A 176 -4.75 -2.13 -8.38
N CYS A 177 -4.24 -1.74 -7.20
CA CYS A 177 -4.35 -0.37 -6.69
C CYS A 177 -3.64 0.63 -7.61
N PHE A 178 -2.43 0.28 -8.07
CA PHE A 178 -1.66 1.11 -9.01
C PHE A 178 -2.36 1.25 -10.37
N LEU A 179 -2.89 0.14 -10.91
CA LEU A 179 -3.65 0.12 -12.15
C LEU A 179 -4.91 0.97 -12.03
N LEU A 180 -5.66 0.82 -10.95
CA LEU A 180 -6.88 1.59 -10.70
C LEU A 180 -6.54 3.08 -10.69
N GLN A 181 -5.54 3.51 -9.92
CA GLN A 181 -5.12 4.91 -9.88
C GLN A 181 -4.68 5.43 -11.26
N THR A 182 -3.93 4.62 -12.02
CA THR A 182 -3.47 4.96 -13.37
C THR A 182 -4.65 5.13 -14.34
N LEU A 183 -5.63 4.23 -14.28
CA LEU A 183 -6.84 4.29 -15.09
C LEU A 183 -7.69 5.51 -14.72
N CYS A 184 -7.87 5.77 -13.43
CA CYS A 184 -8.64 6.92 -12.95
C CYS A 184 -8.01 8.25 -13.39
N PHE A 185 -6.67 8.33 -13.41
CA PHE A 185 -5.95 9.54 -13.81
C PHE A 185 -5.96 9.77 -15.33
N ASN A 186 -5.80 8.72 -16.13
CA ASN A 186 -5.62 8.86 -17.58
C ASN A 186 -6.88 8.63 -18.42
N VAL A 187 -7.73 7.68 -18.04
CA VAL A 187 -8.84 7.19 -18.90
C VAL A 187 -10.14 7.92 -18.58
N VAL A 188 -10.34 8.36 -17.35
CA VAL A 188 -11.56 9.07 -16.95
C VAL A 188 -11.50 10.52 -17.46
N GLY A 189 -11.64 10.68 -18.77
CA GLY A 189 -11.90 11.94 -19.46
C GLY A 189 -13.36 12.32 -19.25
N GLY A 190 -13.65 13.06 -18.19
CA GLY A 190 -14.99 13.57 -17.89
C GLY A 190 -14.94 14.56 -16.74
N ASN A 191 -15.70 15.64 -16.84
CA ASN A 191 -15.90 16.58 -15.74
C ASN A 191 -17.07 16.09 -14.90
N GLY A 192 -16.90 15.92 -13.59
CA GLY A 192 -18.02 15.56 -12.71
C GLY A 192 -17.62 14.96 -11.36
N VAL A 193 -18.57 15.01 -10.43
CA VAL A 193 -18.43 14.57 -9.03
C VAL A 193 -17.95 13.12 -8.90
N TRP A 194 -18.39 12.25 -9.81
CA TRP A 194 -18.00 10.83 -9.79
C TRP A 194 -16.51 10.61 -10.06
N LYS A 195 -15.90 11.38 -10.95
CA LYS A 195 -14.46 11.30 -11.23
C LYS A 195 -13.67 11.69 -10.00
N ASP A 196 -14.03 12.80 -9.36
CA ASP A 196 -13.37 13.29 -8.16
C ASP A 196 -13.49 12.27 -7.02
N LEU A 197 -14.66 11.66 -6.85
CA LEU A 197 -14.88 10.63 -5.85
C LEU A 197 -13.98 9.40 -6.11
N VAL A 198 -13.97 8.90 -7.35
CA VAL A 198 -13.16 7.73 -7.74
C VAL A 198 -11.67 8.04 -7.58
N MET A 199 -11.21 9.22 -7.99
CA MET A 199 -9.83 9.67 -7.80
C MET A 199 -9.44 9.75 -6.32
N LYS A 200 -10.31 10.31 -5.47
CA LYS A 200 -10.08 10.38 -4.02
C LYS A 200 -10.01 9.00 -3.39
N ILE A 201 -10.91 8.09 -3.76
CA ILE A 201 -10.90 6.70 -3.26
C ILE A 201 -9.63 5.99 -3.72
N ALA A 202 -9.30 6.05 -5.01
CA ALA A 202 -8.10 5.41 -5.55
C ALA A 202 -6.82 5.94 -4.88
N SER A 203 -6.74 7.26 -4.65
CA SER A 203 -5.62 7.89 -3.93
C SER A 203 -5.49 7.35 -2.50
N LYS A 204 -6.60 7.25 -1.75
CA LYS A 204 -6.62 6.74 -0.37
C LYS A 204 -6.28 5.26 -0.26
N VAL A 205 -6.77 4.47 -1.21
CA VAL A 205 -6.40 3.06 -1.33
C VAL A 205 -4.89 2.94 -1.62
N ASN A 206 -4.36 3.79 -2.51
CA ASN A 206 -2.94 3.80 -2.80
C ASN A 206 -2.08 4.28 -1.61
N LEU A 207 -2.56 5.22 -0.81
CA LEU A 207 -1.86 5.68 0.40
C LEU A 207 -1.84 4.58 1.48
N SER A 208 -2.98 3.93 1.73
CA SER A 208 -3.10 2.89 2.77
C SER A 208 -2.48 1.54 2.43
N LYS A 209 -2.02 1.34 1.18
CA LYS A 209 -1.59 0.04 0.67
C LYS A 209 -0.41 -0.56 1.46
N TRP A 210 0.53 0.28 1.90
CA TRP A 210 1.69 -0.16 2.66
C TRP A 210 1.30 -0.59 4.08
N ALA A 211 0.40 0.16 4.72
CA ALA A 211 -0.15 -0.22 6.02
C ALA A 211 -0.84 -1.58 5.93
N ILE A 212 -1.69 -1.79 4.91
CA ILE A 212 -2.36 -3.07 4.65
C ILE A 212 -1.34 -4.19 4.45
N TYR A 213 -0.30 -3.94 3.64
CA TYR A 213 0.76 -4.89 3.38
C TYR A 213 1.48 -5.33 4.67
N LEU A 214 1.86 -4.38 5.52
CA LEU A 214 2.60 -4.64 6.76
C LEU A 214 1.74 -5.25 7.86
N LEU A 215 0.49 -4.82 8.01
CA LEU A 215 -0.45 -5.39 8.98
C LEU A 215 -0.76 -6.87 8.71
N ARG A 216 -0.59 -7.31 7.46
CA ARG A 216 -0.71 -8.72 7.09
C ARG A 216 0.50 -9.56 7.50
N ASN A 217 1.64 -8.95 7.80
CA ASN A 217 2.82 -9.66 8.28
C ASN A 217 2.62 -10.06 9.75
N ASN A 218 2.60 -11.37 10.03
CA ASN A 218 2.40 -11.90 11.38
C ASN A 218 3.40 -11.38 12.41
N THR A 219 4.67 -11.19 12.02
CA THR A 219 5.71 -10.69 12.93
C THR A 219 5.45 -9.23 13.29
N VAL A 220 5.08 -8.40 12.30
CA VAL A 220 4.67 -7.00 12.53
C VAL A 220 3.44 -6.95 13.42
N ARG A 221 2.42 -7.77 13.13
CA ARG A 221 1.17 -7.82 13.91
C ARG A 221 1.41 -8.28 15.36
N GLN A 222 2.27 -9.27 15.58
CA GLN A 222 2.63 -9.71 16.93
C GLN A 222 3.33 -8.58 17.70
N LYS A 223 4.25 -7.87 17.06
CA LYS A 223 4.94 -6.71 17.67
C LYS A 223 4.00 -5.54 17.94
N LEU A 224 3.04 -5.30 17.03
CA LEU A 224 1.97 -4.32 17.22
C LEU A 224 1.12 -4.66 18.46
N LEU A 225 0.71 -5.91 18.60
CA LEU A 225 -0.08 -6.38 19.75
C LEU A 225 0.72 -6.33 21.06
N GLU A 226 2.03 -6.59 21.00
CA GLU A 226 2.95 -6.47 22.14
C GLU A 226 3.07 -5.01 22.61
N ILE A 227 3.29 -4.06 21.69
CA ILE A 227 3.45 -2.63 22.01
C ILE A 227 2.13 -2.01 22.50
N THR A 228 1.00 -2.39 21.91
CA THR A 228 -0.32 -1.87 22.30
C THR A 228 -0.84 -2.43 23.63
N GLY A 229 -0.11 -3.38 24.24
CA GLY A 229 -0.56 -4.04 25.48
C GLY A 229 -1.79 -4.94 25.29
N LEU A 230 -2.26 -5.13 24.06
CA LEU A 230 -3.41 -5.98 23.70
C LEU A 230 -3.06 -7.47 23.71
N ARG A 231 -1.94 -7.85 24.33
CA ARG A 231 -1.51 -9.24 24.43
C ARG A 231 -2.45 -9.99 25.37
N SER A 232 -3.53 -10.51 24.76
CA SER A 232 -4.42 -11.48 25.37
C SER A 232 -3.58 -12.67 25.84
N GLY A 233 -3.74 -13.06 27.10
CA GLY A 233 -2.95 -14.09 27.81
C GLY A 233 -3.03 -15.51 27.23
N SER A 234 -3.47 -15.70 25.99
CA SER A 234 -3.28 -16.93 25.25
C SER A 234 -1.84 -16.97 24.74
N ALA A 235 -0.92 -17.31 25.64
CA ALA A 235 0.23 -18.09 25.23
C ALA A 235 -0.33 -19.27 24.39
N ILE A 236 -0.24 -19.16 23.07
CA ILE A 236 -0.17 -20.33 22.22
C ILE A 236 1.08 -21.00 22.73
N ALA A 237 0.89 -21.92 23.69
CA ALA A 237 1.94 -22.80 24.13
C ALA A 237 2.56 -23.33 22.84
N PRO A 238 3.86 -23.10 22.59
CA PRO A 238 4.50 -23.82 21.51
C PRO A 238 4.11 -25.28 21.76
N HIS A 239 3.56 -25.94 20.75
CA HIS A 239 3.38 -27.38 20.79
C HIS A 239 4.78 -27.99 20.91
N SER A 240 5.35 -27.95 22.12
CA SER A 240 6.37 -28.88 22.53
C SER A 240 5.64 -30.21 22.52
N LEU A 241 5.81 -30.94 21.42
CA LEU A 241 5.80 -32.38 21.44
C LEU A 241 6.84 -32.79 22.48
N ALA A 242 6.45 -32.74 23.76
CA ALA A 242 7.14 -33.40 24.83
C ALA A 242 6.95 -34.89 24.56
N THR A 243 7.96 -35.45 23.91
CA THR A 243 8.20 -36.87 23.76
C THR A 243 8.04 -37.54 25.11
N ARG A 244 6.90 -38.21 25.30
CA ARG A 244 6.69 -39.15 26.39
C ARG A 244 7.50 -40.40 26.05
N THR A 245 8.79 -40.38 26.35
CA THR A 245 9.60 -41.60 26.46
C THR A 245 9.09 -42.36 27.68
N GLY A 246 8.57 -43.56 27.45
CA GLY A 246 8.11 -44.44 28.51
C GLY A 246 9.24 -44.90 29.43
N ARG A 247 8.85 -45.12 30.68
CA ARG A 247 9.15 -46.33 31.44
C ARG A 247 7.86 -46.81 32.07
#